data_AF-A0AAV6AEX1-F1
#
_entry.id   AF-A0AAV6AEX1-F1
#
_cell.length_a   1.000
_cell.length_b   1.000
_cell.length_c   1.000
_cell.angle_alpha   90.00
_cell.angle_beta   90.00
_cell.angle_gamma   90.00
#
_symmetry.space_group_name_H-M   'P 1'
#
loop_
_entity.id
_entity.type
_entity.pdbx_description
1 polymer ?
#
loop_
_entity_poly.entity_id
_entity_poly.type
_entity_poly.pdbx_seq_one_letter_code
_entity_poly.pdbx_strand_id
1 'polypeptide(L)'
;LAVVAVLAGRAVVVYTLVPVSNLLDSRIPGPWAHVLFQAGMRGALSLALALSLDTRFPYRSQLLAMTFGVVAFTIVAHGLTIKPALRLLHLAGPEEGEFERTRVRQIALATARAELDVMLGQHVLSAPVHERLRLELDKRMAATGAKMDRIFEQDEARLVEEMRVARGRLLAAERSSIEEAVRDGSLSPHSATMMIADADHELAELTQAPKKTDPAA
;
A
#
# COMPACT_ATOMS: atom_id res chain seq x y z
N LEU A 1 -30.83 -18.42 -4.91
CA LEU A 1 -30.44 -19.56 -4.03
C LEU A 1 -29.00 -20.01 -4.29
N ALA A 2 -28.62 -20.42 -5.51
CA ALA A 2 -27.25 -20.90 -5.82
C ALA A 2 -26.12 -19.89 -5.46
N VAL A 3 -26.30 -18.60 -5.79
CA VAL A 3 -25.34 -17.53 -5.46
C VAL A 3 -25.12 -17.42 -3.94
N VAL A 4 -26.20 -17.47 -3.16
CA VAL A 4 -26.18 -17.35 -1.70
C VAL A 4 -25.54 -18.58 -1.06
N ALA A 5 -25.86 -19.78 -1.56
CA ALA A 5 -25.27 -21.02 -1.08
C ALA A 5 -23.75 -21.09 -1.32
N VAL A 6 -23.27 -20.63 -2.49
CA VAL A 6 -21.84 -20.58 -2.82
C VAL A 6 -21.11 -19.54 -1.96
N LEU A 7 -21.68 -18.35 -1.79
CA LEU A 7 -21.12 -17.30 -0.91
C LEU A 7 -21.06 -17.76 0.54
N ALA A 8 -22.14 -18.38 1.04
CA ALA A 8 -22.19 -18.92 2.40
C ALA A 8 -21.20 -20.06 2.60
N GLY A 9 -21.11 -21.01 1.64
CA GLY A 9 -20.13 -22.10 1.69
C GLY A 9 -18.70 -21.59 1.70
N ARG A 10 -18.39 -20.57 0.89
CA ARG A 10 -17.06 -19.92 0.89
C ARG A 10 -16.77 -19.17 2.18
N ALA A 11 -17.75 -18.44 2.71
CA ALA A 11 -17.62 -17.72 3.97
C ALA A 11 -17.34 -18.72 5.11
N VAL A 12 -18.07 -19.83 5.15
CA VAL A 12 -17.87 -20.90 6.12
C VAL A 12 -16.47 -21.50 5.98
N VAL A 13 -16.03 -21.87 4.78
CA VAL A 13 -14.68 -22.46 4.61
C VAL A 13 -13.58 -21.48 5.02
N VAL A 14 -13.64 -20.22 4.58
CA VAL A 14 -12.57 -19.26 4.87
C VAL A 14 -12.56 -18.86 6.34
N TYR A 15 -13.72 -18.58 6.95
CA TYR A 15 -13.78 -18.23 8.37
C TYR A 15 -13.56 -19.42 9.31
N THR A 16 -13.76 -20.66 8.87
CA THR A 16 -13.49 -21.86 9.68
C THR A 16 -12.05 -22.33 9.53
N LEU A 17 -11.44 -22.19 8.35
CA LEU A 17 -10.08 -22.69 8.10
C LEU A 17 -8.99 -21.74 8.61
N VAL A 18 -9.26 -20.42 8.66
CA VAL A 18 -8.33 -19.42 9.23
C VAL A 18 -7.98 -19.69 10.71
N PRO A 19 -8.92 -19.94 11.63
CA PRO A 19 -8.58 -20.26 13.03
C PRO A 19 -7.91 -21.63 13.19
N VAL A 20 -8.23 -22.61 12.33
CA VAL A 20 -7.59 -23.94 12.33
C VAL A 20 -6.13 -23.86 11.85
N SER A 21 -5.85 -23.07 10.82
CA SER A 21 -4.48 -22.81 10.33
C SER A 21 -3.64 -22.06 11.36
N ASN A 22 -4.25 -21.13 12.11
CA ASN A 22 -3.58 -20.36 13.16
C ASN A 22 -3.18 -21.22 14.38
N LEU A 23 -3.64 -22.47 14.44
CA LEU A 23 -3.34 -23.42 15.50
C LEU A 23 -2.13 -24.31 15.17
N LEU A 24 -1.74 -24.44 13.89
CA LEU A 24 -0.68 -25.36 13.46
C LEU A 24 0.66 -24.68 13.20
N ASP A 25 0.71 -23.48 12.61
CA ASP A 25 1.93 -22.67 12.58
C ASP A 25 1.70 -21.26 12.04
N SER A 26 2.40 -20.27 12.62
CA SER A 26 2.52 -18.86 12.19
C SER A 26 1.25 -17.98 12.20
N ARG A 27 1.24 -16.97 13.08
CA ARG A 27 0.14 -16.00 13.26
C ARG A 27 -0.08 -15.12 12.02
N ILE A 28 -1.03 -15.47 11.16
CA ILE A 28 -1.46 -14.60 10.05
C ILE A 28 -2.42 -13.52 10.61
N PRO A 29 -2.09 -12.22 10.52
CA PRO A 29 -2.96 -11.15 11.01
C PRO A 29 -4.30 -11.14 10.24
N GLY A 30 -5.42 -10.94 10.95
CA GLY A 30 -6.79 -10.94 10.38
C GLY A 30 -7.01 -10.15 9.07
N PRO A 31 -6.37 -8.99 8.83
CA PRO A 31 -6.50 -8.25 7.57
C PRO A 31 -6.02 -9.03 6.34
N TRP A 32 -5.00 -9.89 6.49
CA TRP A 32 -4.47 -10.71 5.40
C TRP A 32 -5.42 -11.84 5.00
N ALA A 33 -6.27 -12.32 5.90
CA ALA A 33 -7.32 -13.28 5.58
C ALA A 33 -8.38 -12.68 4.62
N HIS A 34 -8.67 -11.40 4.77
CA HIS A 34 -9.56 -10.68 3.85
C HIS A 34 -8.93 -10.53 2.46
N VAL A 35 -7.63 -10.22 2.40
CA VAL A 35 -6.86 -10.17 1.14
C VAL A 35 -6.80 -11.55 0.49
N LEU A 36 -6.62 -12.62 1.25
CA LEU A 36 -6.61 -14.00 0.74
C LEU A 36 -7.98 -14.45 0.22
N PHE A 37 -9.07 -14.05 0.90
CA PHE A 37 -10.45 -14.23 0.43
C PHE A 37 -10.67 -13.56 -0.93
N GLN A 38 -10.07 -12.38 -1.13
CA GLN A 38 -10.18 -11.60 -2.37
C GLN A 38 -9.20 -12.03 -3.47
N ALA A 39 -8.03 -12.60 -3.13
CA ALA A 39 -6.98 -12.98 -4.07
C ALA A 39 -7.22 -14.35 -4.75
N GLY A 40 -8.11 -15.18 -4.21
CA GLY A 40 -8.44 -16.50 -4.76
C GLY A 40 -9.12 -16.44 -6.13
N MET A 41 -8.30 -16.40 -7.19
CA MET A 41 -8.59 -16.60 -8.62
C MET A 41 -10.09 -16.57 -8.95
N ARG A 42 -10.59 -15.36 -9.25
CA ARG A 42 -11.99 -15.06 -9.57
C ARG A 42 -12.59 -16.05 -10.56
N GLY A 43 -13.33 -17.05 -10.09
CA GLY A 43 -14.33 -17.85 -10.82
C GLY A 43 -13.91 -18.57 -12.12
N ALA A 44 -12.70 -18.33 -12.63
CA ALA A 44 -12.25 -18.75 -13.95
C ALA A 44 -12.07 -20.27 -14.00
N LEU A 45 -11.56 -20.86 -12.91
CA LEU A 45 -11.42 -22.31 -12.79
C LEU A 45 -12.79 -23.01 -12.74
N SER A 46 -13.76 -22.46 -12.01
CA SER A 46 -15.13 -23.01 -11.94
C SER A 46 -15.85 -22.89 -13.28
N LEU A 47 -15.64 -21.79 -14.01
CA LEU A 47 -16.18 -21.59 -15.35
C LEU A 47 -15.54 -22.57 -16.36
N ALA A 48 -14.22 -22.77 -16.28
CA ALA A 48 -13.50 -23.73 -17.11
C ALA A 48 -13.98 -25.17 -16.90
N LEU A 49 -14.20 -25.58 -15.65
CA LEU A 49 -14.76 -26.91 -15.33
C LEU A 49 -16.20 -27.08 -15.84
N ALA A 50 -17.02 -26.03 -15.73
CA ALA A 50 -18.38 -26.05 -16.26
C ALA A 50 -18.42 -26.12 -17.80
N LEU A 51 -17.46 -25.46 -18.48
CA LEU A 51 -17.29 -25.53 -19.94
C LEU A 51 -16.72 -26.88 -20.40
N SER A 52 -15.94 -27.55 -19.55
CA SER A 52 -15.36 -28.88 -19.81
C SER A 52 -16.38 -30.04 -19.72
N LEU A 53 -17.62 -29.77 -19.27
CA LEU A 53 -18.68 -30.78 -19.21
C LEU A 53 -19.13 -31.22 -20.62
N ASP A 54 -19.17 -32.54 -20.86
CA ASP A 54 -19.62 -33.14 -22.13
C ASP A 54 -21.04 -32.68 -22.48
N THR A 55 -21.24 -32.34 -23.76
CA THR A 55 -22.52 -31.97 -24.38
C THR A 55 -23.67 -32.97 -24.16
N ARG A 56 -23.38 -34.23 -23.84
CA ARG A 56 -24.39 -35.27 -23.56
C ARG A 56 -24.94 -35.26 -22.13
N PHE A 57 -24.43 -34.40 -21.25
CA PHE A 57 -24.87 -34.34 -19.86
C PHE A 57 -26.24 -33.66 -19.72
N PRO A 58 -27.25 -34.32 -19.10
CA PRO A 58 -28.52 -33.68 -18.80
C PRO A 58 -28.29 -32.48 -17.85
N TYR A 59 -29.02 -31.38 -18.05
CA TYR A 59 -28.92 -30.13 -17.24
C TYR A 59 -27.66 -29.27 -17.43
N ARG A 60 -26.81 -29.54 -18.44
CA ARG A 60 -25.61 -28.74 -18.75
C ARG A 60 -25.89 -27.24 -18.94
N SER A 61 -26.94 -26.90 -19.69
CA SER A 61 -27.33 -25.51 -19.94
C SER A 61 -27.74 -24.78 -18.66
N GLN A 62 -28.42 -25.48 -17.75
CA GLN A 62 -28.84 -24.94 -16.47
C GLN A 62 -27.66 -24.71 -15.53
N LEU A 63 -26.70 -25.64 -15.48
CA LEU A 63 -25.45 -25.49 -14.72
C LEU A 63 -24.60 -24.34 -15.25
N LEU A 64 -24.43 -24.24 -16.57
CA LEU A 64 -23.68 -23.15 -17.21
C LEU A 64 -24.29 -21.77 -16.90
N ALA A 65 -25.62 -21.64 -17.03
CA ALA A 65 -26.33 -20.39 -16.73
C ALA A 65 -26.17 -19.99 -15.25
N MET A 66 -26.22 -20.96 -14.33
CA MET A 66 -26.00 -20.71 -12.90
C MET A 66 -24.55 -20.30 -12.61
N THR A 67 -23.55 -21.02 -13.14
CA THR A 67 -22.14 -20.68 -12.92
C THR A 67 -21.78 -19.33 -13.51
N PHE A 68 -22.27 -19.02 -14.71
CA PHE A 68 -22.03 -17.74 -15.36
C PHE A 68 -22.67 -16.59 -14.58
N GLY A 69 -23.94 -16.75 -14.15
CA GLY A 69 -24.64 -15.74 -13.34
C GLY A 69 -23.94 -15.47 -12.01
N VAL A 70 -23.44 -16.51 -11.33
CA VAL A 70 -22.68 -16.37 -10.07
C VAL A 70 -21.35 -15.64 -10.32
N VAL A 71 -20.61 -16.00 -11.37
CA VAL A 71 -19.33 -15.36 -11.69
C VAL A 71 -19.52 -13.90 -12.10
N ALA A 72 -20.49 -13.60 -12.97
CA ALA A 72 -20.79 -12.23 -13.38
C ALA A 72 -21.23 -11.37 -12.18
N PHE A 73 -22.12 -11.89 -11.33
CA PHE A 73 -22.54 -11.19 -10.12
C PHE A 73 -21.38 -10.95 -9.16
N THR A 74 -20.51 -11.95 -8.94
CA THR A 74 -19.36 -11.77 -8.05
C THR A 74 -18.35 -10.77 -8.60
N ILE A 75 -18.10 -10.73 -9.91
CA ILE A 75 -17.25 -9.71 -10.53
C ILE A 75 -17.84 -8.31 -10.36
N VAL A 76 -19.14 -8.13 -10.65
CA VAL A 76 -19.81 -6.82 -10.53
C VAL A 76 -19.90 -6.38 -9.07
N ALA A 77 -20.32 -7.28 -8.17
CA ALA A 77 -20.38 -6.99 -6.75
C ALA A 77 -19.00 -6.67 -6.19
N HIS A 78 -17.95 -7.43 -6.49
CA HIS A 78 -16.59 -7.12 -6.03
C HIS A 78 -16.07 -5.82 -6.64
N GLY A 79 -16.27 -5.60 -7.94
CA GLY A 79 -15.86 -4.36 -8.61
C GLY A 79 -16.52 -3.12 -7.99
N LEU A 80 -17.79 -3.22 -7.61
CA LEU A 80 -18.52 -2.14 -6.96
C LEU A 80 -18.27 -2.06 -5.45
N THR A 81 -17.90 -3.16 -4.79
CA THR A 81 -17.64 -3.23 -3.34
C THR A 81 -16.22 -2.80 -2.98
N ILE A 82 -15.24 -2.88 -3.89
CA ILE A 82 -13.86 -2.40 -3.64
C ILE A 82 -13.84 -0.91 -3.26
N LYS A 83 -14.60 -0.05 -3.96
CA LYS A 83 -14.65 1.39 -3.65
C LYS A 83 -15.21 1.72 -2.25
N PRO A 84 -16.38 1.21 -1.82
CA PRO A 84 -16.88 1.42 -0.48
C PRO A 84 -16.09 0.64 0.58
N ALA A 85 -15.52 -0.53 0.26
CA ALA A 85 -14.63 -1.26 1.18
C ALA A 85 -13.33 -0.49 1.44
N LEU A 86 -12.72 0.15 0.42
CA LEU A 86 -11.58 1.07 0.62
C LEU A 86 -11.95 2.25 1.55
N ARG A 87 -13.17 2.80 1.40
CA ARG A 87 -13.66 3.86 2.29
C ARG A 87 -13.94 3.36 3.70
N LEU A 88 -14.43 2.14 3.86
CA LEU A 88 -14.83 1.56 5.15
C LEU A 88 -13.63 1.03 5.95
N LEU A 89 -12.55 0.62 5.27
CA LEU A 89 -11.32 0.14 5.89
C LEU A 89 -10.47 1.25 6.54
N HIS A 90 -10.97 2.49 6.61
CA HIS A 90 -10.32 3.61 7.32
C HIS A 90 -8.84 3.83 6.95
N LEU A 91 -8.53 3.75 5.65
CA LEU A 91 -7.36 4.43 5.06
C LEU A 91 -7.71 5.87 4.62
N ALA A 92 -8.92 6.31 4.98
CA ALA A 92 -9.39 7.68 4.81
C ALA A 92 -10.25 8.06 6.01
N GLY A 93 -9.65 8.09 7.19
CA GLY A 93 -10.17 8.78 8.35
C GLY A 93 -10.35 10.28 8.04
N PRO A 94 -11.28 10.97 8.73
CA PRO A 94 -11.44 12.42 8.60
C PRO A 94 -10.13 13.19 8.80
N GLU A 95 -9.25 12.65 9.64
CA GLU A 95 -7.89 13.12 9.97
C GLU A 95 -6.84 12.80 8.89
N GLU A 96 -7.04 11.76 8.06
CA GLU A 96 -6.16 11.46 6.91
C GLU A 96 -6.37 12.49 5.79
N GLY A 97 -7.58 13.04 5.67
CA GLY A 97 -7.86 14.09 4.68
C GLY A 97 -7.02 15.36 4.88
N GLU A 98 -6.82 15.81 6.12
CA GLU A 98 -6.03 17.03 6.37
C GLU A 98 -4.52 16.80 6.20
N PHE A 99 -4.02 15.66 6.66
CA PHE A 99 -2.64 15.23 6.44
C PHE A 99 -2.33 15.06 4.95
N GLU A 100 -3.14 14.29 4.20
CA GLU A 100 -2.96 14.08 2.77
C GLU A 100 -3.03 15.39 1.99
N ARG A 101 -3.99 16.27 2.32
CA ARG A 101 -4.09 17.60 1.69
C ARG A 101 -2.85 18.45 1.96
N THR A 102 -2.34 18.43 3.20
CA THR A 102 -1.13 19.18 3.58
C THR A 102 0.10 18.65 2.85
N ARG A 103 0.24 17.33 2.76
CA ARG A 103 1.31 16.65 2.03
C ARG A 103 1.27 16.95 0.52
N VAL A 104 0.09 16.84 -0.10
CA VAL A 104 -0.10 17.20 -1.52
C VAL A 104 0.22 18.68 -1.76
N ARG A 105 -0.16 19.55 -0.83
CA ARG A 105 0.16 20.99 -0.91
C ARG A 105 1.67 21.25 -0.81
N GLN A 106 2.40 20.52 0.03
CA GLN A 106 3.85 20.61 0.09
C GLN A 106 4.50 20.20 -1.24
N ILE A 107 4.07 19.08 -1.84
CA ILE A 107 4.55 18.62 -3.14
C ILE A 107 4.28 19.67 -4.23
N ALA A 108 3.08 20.23 -4.25
CA ALA A 108 2.71 21.26 -5.23
C ALA A 108 3.57 22.53 -5.09
N LEU A 109 3.83 22.99 -3.86
CA LEU A 109 4.70 24.14 -3.61
C LEU A 109 6.16 23.86 -3.98
N ALA A 110 6.69 22.68 -3.65
CA ALA A 110 8.03 22.27 -4.04
C ALA A 110 8.18 22.21 -5.58
N THR A 111 7.16 21.71 -6.27
CA THR A 111 7.12 21.67 -7.73
C THR A 111 7.08 23.08 -8.32
N ALA A 112 6.23 23.97 -7.78
CA ALA A 112 6.17 25.36 -8.21
C ALA A 112 7.50 26.09 -7.98
N ARG A 113 8.20 25.77 -6.88
CA ARG A 113 9.52 26.33 -6.56
C ARG A 113 10.58 25.88 -7.55
N ALA A 114 10.58 24.60 -7.94
CA ALA A 114 11.49 24.07 -8.94
C ALA A 114 11.23 24.66 -10.33
N GLU A 115 9.95 24.79 -10.71
CA GLU A 115 9.55 25.42 -11.98
C GLU A 115 10.02 26.89 -12.06
N LEU A 116 9.92 27.62 -10.94
CA LEU A 116 10.42 29.00 -10.87
C LEU A 116 11.93 29.08 -11.17
N ASP A 117 12.73 28.12 -10.74
CA ASP A 117 14.17 28.06 -11.06
C ASP A 117 14.42 27.74 -12.54
N VAL A 118 13.59 26.89 -13.15
CA VAL A 118 13.63 26.61 -14.59
C VAL A 118 13.31 27.87 -15.41
N MET A 119 12.27 28.62 -15.03
CA MET A 119 11.89 29.86 -15.72
C MET A 119 12.99 30.93 -15.70
N LEU A 120 13.76 31.01 -14.60
CA LEU A 120 14.93 31.89 -14.52
C LEU A 120 16.03 31.40 -15.48
N GLY A 121 16.32 30.09 -15.49
CA GLY A 121 17.32 29.50 -16.39
C GLY A 121 16.99 29.70 -17.88
N GLN A 122 15.71 29.69 -18.23
CA GLN A 122 15.22 29.95 -19.60
C GLN A 122 15.11 31.43 -19.95
N HIS A 123 15.52 32.34 -19.06
CA HIS A 123 15.43 33.80 -19.26
C HIS A 123 13.99 34.31 -19.49
N VAL A 124 12.98 33.52 -19.11
CA VAL A 124 11.55 33.89 -19.16
C VAL A 124 11.22 34.87 -18.04
N LEU A 125 11.95 34.81 -16.92
CA LEU A 125 11.83 35.72 -15.80
C LEU A 125 13.11 36.53 -15.57
N SER A 126 12.95 37.78 -15.14
CA SER A 126 14.05 38.60 -14.64
C SER A 126 14.42 38.21 -13.20
N ALA A 127 15.71 38.27 -12.84
CA ALA A 127 16.21 37.92 -11.51
C ALA A 127 15.49 38.63 -10.33
N PRO A 128 15.12 39.93 -10.41
CA PRO A 128 14.38 40.59 -9.33
C PRO A 128 12.96 40.04 -9.10
N VAL A 129 12.31 39.55 -10.16
CA VAL A 129 10.97 38.95 -10.10
C VAL A 129 11.04 37.54 -9.53
N HIS A 130 12.05 36.77 -9.96
CA HIS A 130 12.33 35.45 -9.40
C HIS A 130 12.54 35.51 -7.89
N GLU A 131 13.39 36.40 -7.39
CA GLU A 131 13.65 36.50 -5.95
C GLU A 131 12.39 36.85 -5.14
N ARG A 132 11.53 37.73 -5.66
CA ARG A 132 10.26 38.06 -4.99
C ARG A 132 9.32 36.85 -4.92
N LEU A 133 9.14 36.13 -6.02
CA LEU A 133 8.28 34.94 -6.06
C LEU A 133 8.86 33.79 -5.23
N ARG A 134 10.18 33.64 -5.21
CA ARG A 134 10.88 32.67 -4.38
C ARG A 134 10.59 32.90 -2.91
N LEU A 135 10.78 34.14 -2.42
CA LEU A 135 10.48 34.49 -1.04
C LEU A 135 9.00 34.28 -0.67
N GLU A 136 8.08 34.48 -1.61
CA GLU A 136 6.67 34.18 -1.39
C GLU A 136 6.38 32.67 -1.28
N LEU A 137 6.95 31.87 -2.18
CA LEU A 137 6.81 30.41 -2.15
C LEU A 137 7.45 29.81 -0.91
N ASP A 138 8.65 30.28 -0.52
CA ASP A 138 9.36 29.83 0.68
C ASP A 138 8.53 30.11 1.95
N LYS A 139 7.89 31.30 2.04
CA LYS A 139 6.95 31.60 3.14
C LYS A 139 5.76 30.65 3.17
N ARG A 140 5.17 30.33 2.00
CA ARG A 140 4.05 29.38 1.90
C ARG A 140 4.47 27.95 2.28
N MET A 141 5.67 27.53 1.88
CA MET A 141 6.25 26.25 2.25
C MET A 141 6.47 26.15 3.75
N ALA A 142 7.08 27.17 4.37
CA ALA A 142 7.30 27.22 5.82
C ALA A 142 5.97 27.16 6.61
N ALA A 143 4.96 27.91 6.17
CA ALA A 143 3.64 27.88 6.80
C ALA A 143 2.93 26.52 6.67
N THR A 144 3.18 25.79 5.57
CA THR A 144 2.63 24.44 5.36
C THR A 144 3.43 23.39 6.14
N GLY A 145 4.75 23.54 6.24
CA GLY A 145 5.63 22.73 7.10
C GLY A 145 5.23 22.80 8.57
N ALA A 146 5.07 24.00 9.11
CA ALA A 146 4.63 24.18 10.50
C ALA A 146 3.25 23.59 10.81
N LYS A 147 2.37 23.44 9.81
CA LYS A 147 1.10 22.71 9.99
C LYS A 147 1.32 21.21 10.05
N MET A 148 2.21 20.69 9.19
CA MET A 148 2.59 19.28 9.19
C MET A 148 3.23 18.88 10.52
N ASP A 149 4.13 19.72 11.05
CA ASP A 149 4.79 19.49 12.33
C ASP A 149 3.78 19.37 13.48
N ARG A 150 2.75 20.23 13.51
CA ARG A 150 1.66 20.14 14.51
C ARG A 150 0.86 18.85 14.40
N ILE A 151 0.62 18.35 13.18
CA ILE A 151 -0.08 17.08 12.96
C ILE A 151 0.76 15.93 13.53
N PHE A 152 2.08 15.97 13.35
CA PHE A 152 2.98 14.97 13.93
C PHE A 152 3.16 15.10 15.44
N GLU A 153 3.15 16.31 16.00
CA GLU A 153 3.17 16.54 17.45
C GLU A 153 1.92 15.98 18.15
N GLN A 154 0.77 16.01 17.47
CA GLN A 154 -0.49 15.46 17.99
C GLN A 154 -0.56 13.93 17.89
N ASP A 155 0.14 13.33 16.94
CA ASP A 155 0.13 11.89 16.68
C ASP A 155 1.56 11.37 16.38
N GLU A 156 2.35 11.22 17.45
CA GLU A 156 3.72 10.70 17.40
C GLU A 156 3.79 9.31 16.76
N ALA A 157 2.71 8.51 16.88
CA ALA A 157 2.62 7.20 16.26
C ALA A 157 2.58 7.27 14.72
N ARG A 158 1.95 8.30 14.14
CA ARG A 158 1.98 8.54 12.69
C ARG A 158 3.37 8.89 12.18
N LEU A 159 4.12 9.70 12.92
CA LEU A 159 5.50 10.04 12.55
C LEU A 159 6.38 8.79 12.52
N VAL A 160 6.26 7.94 13.54
CA VAL A 160 6.97 6.65 13.59
C VAL A 160 6.58 5.75 12.41
N GLU A 161 5.30 5.69 12.05
CA GLU A 161 4.82 4.88 10.93
C GLU A 161 5.29 5.41 9.57
N GLU A 162 5.26 6.73 9.32
CA GLU A 162 5.78 7.31 8.08
C GLU A 162 7.29 7.10 7.95
N MET A 163 8.04 7.27 9.05
CA MET A 163 9.47 6.95 9.10
C MET A 163 9.74 5.48 8.79
N ARG A 164 8.92 4.56 9.34
CA ARG A 164 9.04 3.12 9.07
C ARG A 164 8.86 2.81 7.58
N VAL A 165 7.85 3.40 6.95
CA VAL A 165 7.60 3.25 5.51
C VAL A 165 8.73 3.85 4.67
N ALA A 166 9.19 5.06 5.01
CA ALA A 166 10.27 5.74 4.29
C ALA A 166 11.58 4.94 4.37
N ARG A 167 11.96 4.46 5.56
CA ARG A 167 13.13 3.60 5.77
C ARG A 167 13.06 2.32 4.96
N GLY A 168 11.91 1.64 4.95
CA GLY A 168 11.73 0.44 4.12
C GLY A 168 11.95 0.69 2.62
N ARG A 169 11.55 1.86 2.10
CA ARG A 169 11.82 2.25 0.71
C ARG A 169 13.30 2.56 0.45
N LEU A 170 13.97 3.24 1.38
CA LEU A 170 15.40 3.52 1.29
C LEU A 170 16.21 2.22 1.26
N LEU A 171 15.88 1.28 2.14
CA LEU A 171 16.54 -0.03 2.20
C LEU A 171 16.30 -0.85 0.92
N ALA A 172 15.09 -0.80 0.36
CA ALA A 172 14.80 -1.43 -0.93
C ALA A 172 15.62 -0.81 -2.07
N ALA A 173 15.82 0.51 -2.06
CA ALA A 173 16.66 1.19 -3.05
C ALA A 173 18.15 0.83 -2.89
N GLU A 174 18.63 0.71 -1.65
CA GLU A 174 19.99 0.26 -1.33
C GLU A 174 20.22 -1.17 -1.84
N ARG A 175 19.33 -2.10 -1.49
CA ARG A 175 19.36 -3.49 -1.97
C ARG A 175 19.37 -3.56 -3.51
N SER A 176 18.50 -2.78 -4.16
CA SER A 176 18.48 -2.71 -5.62
C SER A 176 19.80 -2.23 -6.22
N SER A 177 20.51 -1.33 -5.53
CA SER A 177 21.82 -0.83 -5.97
C SER A 177 22.93 -1.86 -5.77
N ILE A 178 22.89 -2.61 -4.67
CA ILE A 178 23.80 -3.72 -4.39
C ILE A 178 23.60 -4.84 -5.42
N GLU A 179 22.35 -5.20 -5.73
CA GLU A 179 22.03 -6.19 -6.76
C GLU A 179 22.50 -5.77 -8.15
N GLU A 180 22.39 -4.48 -8.50
CA GLU A 180 22.93 -3.95 -9.76
C GLU A 180 24.46 -4.05 -9.80
N ALA A 181 25.14 -3.73 -8.70
CA ALA A 181 26.60 -3.86 -8.60
C ALA A 181 27.08 -5.31 -8.80
N VAL A 182 26.29 -6.30 -8.37
CA VAL A 182 26.55 -7.72 -8.65
C VAL A 182 26.32 -8.06 -10.12
N ARG A 183 25.23 -7.55 -10.73
CA ARG A 183 24.93 -7.75 -12.16
C ARG A 183 26.06 -7.24 -13.06
N ASP A 184 26.64 -6.09 -12.70
CA ASP A 184 27.73 -5.46 -13.46
C ASP A 184 29.12 -6.05 -13.16
N GLY A 185 29.20 -7.07 -12.28
CA GLY A 185 30.45 -7.73 -11.91
C GLY A 185 31.37 -6.89 -11.02
N SER A 186 30.92 -5.72 -10.58
CA SER A 186 31.66 -4.82 -9.70
C SER A 186 31.70 -5.28 -8.23
N LEU A 187 30.78 -6.18 -7.84
CA LEU A 187 30.68 -6.75 -6.50
C LEU A 187 30.52 -8.27 -6.53
N SER A 188 31.20 -8.97 -5.61
CA SER A 188 31.03 -10.43 -5.47
C SER A 188 29.66 -10.77 -4.84
N PRO A 189 29.00 -11.87 -5.25
CA PRO A 189 27.72 -12.29 -4.66
C PRO A 189 27.79 -12.54 -3.14
N HIS A 190 28.96 -12.98 -2.66
CA HIS A 190 29.19 -13.19 -1.23
C HIS A 190 29.23 -11.86 -0.46
N SER A 191 29.93 -10.86 -0.99
CA SER A 191 29.98 -9.51 -0.40
C SER A 191 28.60 -8.84 -0.40
N ALA A 192 27.81 -9.03 -1.47
CA ALA A 192 26.45 -8.50 -1.55
C ALA A 192 25.52 -9.10 -0.47
N THR A 193 25.63 -10.41 -0.23
CA THR A 193 24.83 -11.09 0.80
C THR A 193 25.13 -10.56 2.20
N MET A 194 26.41 -10.30 2.50
CA MET A 194 26.82 -9.70 3.78
C MET A 194 26.30 -8.26 3.93
N MET A 195 26.44 -7.42 2.90
CA MET A 195 25.96 -6.03 2.93
C MET A 195 24.44 -5.93 3.13
N ILE A 196 23.66 -6.81 2.48
CA ILE A 196 22.21 -6.86 2.64
C ILE A 196 21.83 -7.29 4.07
N ALA A 197 22.53 -8.29 4.63
CA ALA A 197 22.28 -8.76 5.98
C ALA A 197 22.60 -7.71 7.05
N ASP A 198 23.68 -6.94 6.86
CA ASP A 198 24.06 -5.85 7.77
C ASP A 198 23.01 -4.72 7.73
N ALA A 199 22.54 -4.32 6.55
CA ALA A 199 21.49 -3.32 6.39
C ALA A 199 20.15 -3.76 7.03
N ASP A 200 19.81 -5.05 6.92
CA ASP A 200 18.62 -5.62 7.55
C ASP A 200 18.70 -5.60 9.08
N HIS A 201 19.89 -5.88 9.63
CA HIS A 201 20.15 -5.82 11.05
C HIS A 201 19.99 -4.39 11.59
N GLU A 202 20.58 -3.40 10.92
CA GLU A 202 20.45 -1.99 11.29
C GLU A 202 18.98 -1.52 11.28
N LEU A 203 18.18 -1.97 10.30
CA LEU A 203 16.75 -1.66 10.26
C LEU A 203 15.97 -2.30 11.43
N ALA A 204 16.32 -3.53 11.79
CA ALA A 204 15.68 -4.25 12.89
C ALA A 204 15.93 -3.56 14.24
N GLU A 205 17.15 -3.05 14.46
CA GLU A 205 17.51 -2.29 15.67
C GLU A 205 16.76 -0.95 15.75
N LEU A 206 16.72 -0.19 14.65
CA LEU A 206 16.03 1.11 14.58
C LEU A 206 14.50 1.02 14.69
N THR A 207 13.93 -0.16 14.44
CA THR A 207 12.49 -0.42 14.60
C THR A 207 12.13 -0.78 16.05
N GLN A 208 13.12 -1.12 16.90
CA GLN A 208 12.90 -1.71 18.23
C GLN A 208 13.12 -0.79 19.45
N ALA A 209 13.54 0.49 19.33
CA ALA A 209 13.84 1.32 20.50
C ALA A 209 13.29 2.77 20.47
N PRO A 210 12.80 3.35 21.60
CA PRO A 210 12.16 2.74 22.78
C PRO A 210 10.78 3.35 23.13
N LYS A 211 9.95 2.55 23.80
CA LYS A 211 8.77 3.01 24.57
C LYS A 211 9.28 3.88 25.73
N LYS A 212 8.89 5.15 25.74
CA LYS A 212 9.13 6.18 26.78
C LYS A 212 9.39 5.57 28.15
N THR A 213 10.60 5.77 28.69
CA THR A 213 10.88 5.59 30.11
C THR A 213 10.07 6.63 30.87
N ASP A 214 9.19 6.15 31.75
CA ASP A 214 8.33 6.93 32.63
C ASP A 214 9.18 7.81 33.57
N PRO A 215 8.89 9.11 33.75
CA PRO A 215 9.57 9.90 34.77
C PRO A 215 8.93 9.57 36.13
N ALA A 216 9.45 8.53 36.79
CA ALA A 216 9.07 8.20 38.16
C ALA A 216 10.11 8.78 39.15
N ALA A 217 9.66 9.85 39.81
CA ALA A 217 9.94 10.31 41.18
C ALA A 217 11.40 10.65 41.58
#